data_AF-A0A1X7CSC9-F1
#
_entry.id   AF-A0A1X7CSC9-F1
#
_cell.length_a   1.000
_cell.length_b   1.000
_cell.length_c   1.000
_cell.angle_alpha   90.00
_cell.angle_beta   90.00
_cell.angle_gamma   90.00
#
_symmetry.space_group_name_H-M   'P 1'
#
loop_
_entity.id
_entity.type
_entity.pdbx_description
1 polymer ?
#
loop_
_entity_poly.entity_id
_entity_poly.type
_entity_poly.pdbx_seq_one_letter_code
_entity_poly.pdbx_strand_id
1 'polypeptide(L)'
;MFSQATLFLLIFLGIAVIAKNQSLIFAVAFLLVIKLIGLDSKLFPYLQTKGINLGVTIITIAVLIPIATGEIGFKQLGDAVKSSYAWIALGAGIAVALIAKHGLTLLQNDPQITAALVIGTILAVALFQGVAVGPLIGAGIAYICMKIVEMFQ
;
A
#
# COMPACT_ATOMS: atom_id res chain seq x y z
N MET A 1 -11.73 24.24 -15.46
CA MET A 1 -12.82 24.11 -14.45
C MET A 1 -12.33 23.16 -13.36
N PHE A 2 -12.23 23.62 -12.10
CA PHE A 2 -11.80 22.75 -11.00
C PHE A 2 -12.88 21.71 -10.71
N SER A 3 -12.57 20.42 -10.91
CA SER A 3 -13.49 19.34 -10.56
C SER A 3 -13.35 18.98 -9.08
N GLN A 4 -14.39 18.41 -8.48
CA GLN A 4 -14.39 17.98 -7.07
C GLN A 4 -13.19 17.07 -6.73
N ALA A 5 -12.80 16.19 -7.66
CA ALA A 5 -11.62 15.34 -7.51
C ALA A 5 -10.31 16.15 -7.46
N THR A 6 -10.19 17.26 -8.19
CA THR A 6 -9.00 18.14 -8.09
C THR A 6 -8.97 18.84 -6.73
N LEU A 7 -10.12 19.26 -6.20
CA LEU A 7 -10.21 19.87 -4.87
C LEU A 7 -9.75 18.89 -3.78
N PHE A 8 -10.19 17.62 -3.83
CA PHE A 8 -9.73 16.58 -2.91
C PHE A 8 -8.21 16.37 -2.98
N LEU A 9 -7.64 16.28 -4.19
CA LEU A 9 -6.19 16.16 -4.36
C LEU A 9 -5.45 17.37 -3.79
N LEU A 10 -5.96 18.60 -3.97
CA LEU A 10 -5.35 19.79 -3.38
C LEU A 10 -5.41 19.79 -1.85
N ILE A 11 -6.52 19.34 -1.26
CA ILE A 11 -6.64 19.18 0.20
C ILE A 11 -5.61 18.17 0.70
N PHE A 12 -5.49 17.01 0.05
CA PHE A 12 -4.49 16.01 0.42
C PHE A 12 -3.06 16.51 0.25
N LEU A 13 -2.78 17.32 -0.78
CA LEU A 13 -1.48 17.96 -0.93
C LEU A 13 -1.16 18.89 0.24
N GLY A 14 -2.12 19.72 0.65
CA GLY A 14 -1.99 20.59 1.82
C GLY A 14 -1.71 19.81 3.11
N ILE A 15 -2.48 18.74 3.35
CA ILE A 15 -2.26 17.82 4.48
C ILE A 15 -0.87 17.19 4.42
N ALA A 16 -0.43 16.73 3.25
CA ALA A 16 0.87 16.09 3.07
C ALA A 16 2.04 17.03 3.35
N VAL A 17 1.92 18.30 2.96
CA VAL A 17 2.90 19.36 3.24
C VAL A 17 2.97 19.67 4.74
N ILE A 18 1.83 19.81 5.41
CA ILE A 18 1.76 20.03 6.86
C ILE A 18 2.38 18.84 7.62
N ALA A 19 2.05 17.62 7.17
CA ALA A 19 2.59 16.38 7.71
C ALA A 19 4.08 16.14 7.40
N LYS A 20 4.66 16.94 6.48
CA LYS A 20 6.01 16.75 5.92
C LYS A 20 6.24 15.36 5.31
N ASN A 21 5.18 14.73 4.81
CA ASN A 21 5.28 13.39 4.22
C ASN A 21 5.65 13.46 2.73
N GLN A 22 6.93 13.27 2.42
CA GLN A 22 7.44 13.37 1.04
C GLN A 22 6.76 12.39 0.09
N SER A 23 6.56 11.13 0.50
CA SER A 23 5.91 10.11 -0.34
C SER A 23 4.50 10.52 -0.76
N LEU A 24 3.70 11.06 0.17
CA LEU A 24 2.35 11.53 -0.12
C LEU A 24 2.34 12.80 -0.97
N ILE A 25 3.27 13.73 -0.72
CA ILE A 25 3.45 14.94 -1.55
C ILE A 25 3.73 14.53 -3.00
N PHE A 26 4.69 13.64 -3.23
CA PHE A 26 5.05 13.18 -4.58
C PHE A 26 3.88 12.46 -5.27
N ALA A 27 3.18 11.58 -4.56
CA ALA A 27 2.04 10.85 -5.13
C ALA A 27 0.92 11.79 -5.58
N VAL A 28 0.53 12.74 -4.73
CA VAL A 28 -0.56 13.68 -5.02
C VAL A 28 -0.14 14.69 -6.10
N ALA A 29 1.08 15.22 -6.03
CA ALA A 29 1.61 16.12 -7.03
C ALA A 29 1.67 15.45 -8.41
N PHE A 30 2.12 14.20 -8.49
CA PHE A 30 2.15 13.42 -9.72
C PHE A 30 0.76 13.26 -10.35
N LEU A 31 -0.25 12.91 -9.54
CA LEU A 31 -1.64 12.79 -10.01
C LEU A 31 -2.21 14.13 -10.49
N LEU A 32 -1.90 15.23 -9.78
CA LEU A 32 -2.30 16.58 -10.19
C LEU A 32 -1.65 16.97 -11.52
N VAL A 33 -0.36 16.71 -11.71
CA VAL A 33 0.35 16.98 -12.97
C VAL A 33 -0.28 16.21 -14.12
N ILE A 34 -0.54 14.91 -13.98
CA ILE A 34 -1.21 14.09 -15.00
C ILE A 34 -2.57 14.69 -15.39
N LYS A 35 -3.32 15.16 -14.40
CA LYS A 35 -4.63 15.75 -14.62
C LYS A 35 -4.55 17.12 -15.30
N LEU A 36 -3.54 17.92 -14.98
CA LEU A 36 -3.29 19.22 -15.61
C LEU A 36 -2.93 19.08 -17.10
N ILE A 37 -2.18 18.04 -17.46
CA ILE A 37 -1.82 17.76 -18.86
C ILE A 37 -2.93 17.01 -19.64
N GLY A 38 -4.03 16.61 -18.98
CA GLY A 38 -5.17 15.93 -19.62
C GLY A 38 -4.94 14.47 -19.98
N LEU A 39 -3.95 13.80 -19.37
CA LEU A 39 -3.65 12.38 -19.61
C LEU A 39 -4.36 11.42 -18.64
N ASP A 40 -5.23 11.94 -17.76
CA ASP A 40 -5.94 11.17 -16.74
C ASP A 40 -6.79 10.04 -17.35
N SER A 41 -7.41 10.27 -18.51
CA SER A 41 -8.22 9.27 -19.23
C SER A 41 -7.49 7.98 -19.60
N LYS A 42 -6.16 8.03 -19.79
CA LYS A 42 -5.34 6.86 -20.15
C LYS A 42 -4.47 6.38 -18.98
N LEU A 43 -3.86 7.31 -18.27
CA LEU A 43 -2.91 6.99 -17.20
C LEU A 43 -3.60 6.51 -15.93
N PHE A 44 -4.75 7.08 -15.53
CA PHE A 44 -5.40 6.66 -14.28
C PHE A 44 -5.90 5.21 -14.34
N PRO A 45 -6.58 4.74 -15.41
CA PRO A 45 -6.97 3.33 -15.51
C PRO A 45 -5.77 2.38 -15.51
N TYR A 46 -4.67 2.77 -16.16
CA TYR A 46 -3.44 1.98 -16.17
C TYR A 46 -2.82 1.88 -14.76
N LEU A 47 -2.70 3.01 -14.06
CA LEU A 47 -2.18 3.06 -12.69
C LEU A 47 -3.09 2.30 -11.71
N GLN A 48 -4.41 2.36 -11.88
CA GLN A 48 -5.35 1.63 -11.04
C GLN A 48 -5.27 0.11 -11.23
N THR A 49 -5.14 -0.36 -12.47
CA THR A 49 -5.13 -1.80 -12.80
C THR A 49 -3.76 -2.46 -12.62
N LYS A 50 -2.67 -1.73 -12.89
CA LYS A 50 -1.30 -2.26 -12.87
C LYS A 50 -0.43 -1.66 -11.76
N GLY A 51 -0.78 -0.50 -11.21
CA GLY A 51 0.07 0.22 -10.28
C GLY A 51 0.39 -0.55 -9.00
N ILE A 52 -0.58 -1.25 -8.41
CA ILE A 52 -0.34 -2.10 -7.23
C ILE A 52 0.64 -3.24 -7.58
N ASN A 53 0.41 -3.94 -8.69
CA ASN A 53 1.30 -5.03 -9.11
C ASN A 53 2.71 -4.54 -9.41
N LEU A 54 2.85 -3.38 -10.06
CA LEU A 54 4.15 -2.75 -10.30
C LEU A 54 4.84 -2.36 -9.00
N GLY A 55 4.12 -1.77 -8.06
CA GLY A 55 4.64 -1.40 -6.74
C GLY A 55 5.13 -2.63 -5.96
N VAL A 56 4.31 -3.68 -5.89
CA VAL A 56 4.70 -4.95 -5.23
C VAL A 56 5.91 -5.58 -5.91
N THR A 57 5.98 -5.54 -7.24
CA THR A 57 7.15 -6.05 -7.98
C THR A 57 8.43 -5.30 -7.61
N ILE A 58 8.37 -3.96 -7.57
CA ILE A 58 9.52 -3.12 -7.17
C ILE A 58 9.94 -3.42 -5.73
N ILE A 59 8.99 -3.56 -4.80
CA ILE A 59 9.29 -3.92 -3.40
C ILE A 59 9.95 -5.30 -3.33
N THR A 60 9.43 -6.30 -4.04
CA THR A 60 10.01 -7.65 -4.09
C THR A 60 11.44 -7.62 -4.62
N ILE A 61 11.69 -6.87 -5.70
CA ILE A 61 13.06 -6.71 -6.23
C ILE A 61 13.97 -6.14 -5.14
N ALA A 62 13.55 -5.07 -4.47
CA ALA A 62 14.34 -4.44 -3.40
C ALA A 62 14.68 -5.40 -2.26
N VAL A 63 13.72 -6.25 -1.84
CA VAL A 63 13.92 -7.27 -0.81
C VAL A 63 14.88 -8.37 -1.25
N LEU A 64 14.95 -8.67 -2.54
CA LEU A 64 15.86 -9.69 -3.10
C LEU A 64 17.28 -9.17 -3.33
N ILE A 65 17.53 -7.86 -3.27
CA ILE A 65 18.86 -7.26 -3.50
C ILE A 65 19.94 -7.89 -2.62
N PRO A 66 19.79 -8.03 -1.28
CA PRO A 66 20.85 -8.60 -0.44
C PRO A 66 21.22 -10.05 -0.82
N ILE A 67 20.27 -10.80 -1.40
CA ILE A 67 20.53 -12.16 -1.91
C ILE A 67 21.30 -12.06 -3.24
N ALA A 68 20.88 -11.15 -4.13
CA ALA A 68 21.51 -10.94 -5.43
C ALA A 68 22.92 -10.34 -5.34
N THR A 69 23.21 -9.53 -4.32
CA THR A 69 24.54 -8.95 -4.05
C THR A 69 25.47 -9.90 -3.29
N GLY A 70 24.95 -11.04 -2.81
CA GLY A 70 25.71 -12.02 -2.05
C GLY A 70 25.90 -11.69 -0.57
N GLU A 71 25.26 -10.64 -0.05
CA GLU A 71 25.22 -10.34 1.39
C GLU A 71 24.54 -11.47 2.18
N ILE A 72 23.51 -12.08 1.60
CA ILE A 72 22.81 -13.26 2.11
C ILE A 72 23.03 -14.44 1.17
N GLY A 73 23.97 -15.31 1.52
CA GLY A 73 24.22 -16.59 0.86
C GLY A 73 23.44 -17.76 1.47
N PHE A 74 23.58 -18.93 0.84
CA PHE A 74 22.92 -20.19 1.26
C PHE A 74 23.22 -20.59 2.72
N LYS A 75 24.38 -20.20 3.25
CA LYS A 75 24.75 -20.49 4.64
C LYS A 75 23.92 -19.68 5.64
N GLN A 76 23.74 -18.37 5.41
CA GLN A 76 22.88 -17.55 6.27
C GLN A 76 21.40 -17.94 6.13
N LEU A 77 20.96 -18.33 4.93
CA LEU A 77 19.63 -18.92 4.73
C LEU A 77 19.46 -20.22 5.54
N GLY A 78 20.42 -21.14 5.46
CA GLY A 78 20.43 -22.40 6.21
C GLY A 78 20.49 -22.21 7.73
N ASP A 79 21.24 -21.22 8.21
CA ASP A 79 21.33 -20.89 9.63
C ASP A 79 20.09 -20.14 10.14
N ALA A 80 19.42 -19.36 9.29
CA ALA A 80 18.13 -18.77 9.60
C ALA A 80 17.09 -19.86 9.91
N VAL A 81 17.02 -20.95 9.13
CA VAL A 81 16.05 -22.04 9.36
C VAL A 81 16.23 -22.77 10.70
N LYS A 82 17.39 -22.63 11.36
CA LYS A 82 17.64 -23.19 12.70
C LYS A 82 17.16 -22.28 13.83
N SER A 83 16.85 -21.02 13.54
CA SER A 83 16.39 -20.04 14.53
C SER A 83 14.86 -20.06 14.67
N SER A 84 14.37 -20.15 15.90
CA SER A 84 12.94 -20.01 16.19
C SER A 84 12.37 -18.66 15.72
N TYR A 85 13.18 -17.60 15.71
CA TYR A 85 12.78 -16.29 15.21
C TYR A 85 12.55 -16.28 13.70
N ALA A 86 13.31 -17.05 12.93
CA ALA A 86 13.12 -17.12 11.49
C ALA A 86 11.82 -17.83 11.11
N TRP A 87 11.40 -18.83 11.88
CA TRP A 87 10.10 -19.49 11.69
C TRP A 87 8.94 -18.56 12.01
N ILE A 88 9.06 -17.71 13.04
CA ILE A 88 8.06 -16.66 13.32
C ILE A 88 8.00 -15.67 12.15
N ALA A 89 9.15 -15.19 11.67
CA ALA A 89 9.21 -14.26 10.54
C ALA A 89 8.63 -14.88 9.26
N LEU A 90 8.94 -16.15 8.97
CA LEU A 90 8.43 -16.88 7.82
C LEU A 90 6.90 -17.07 7.91
N GLY A 91 6.41 -17.50 9.07
CA GLY A 91 4.97 -17.64 9.32
C GLY A 91 4.23 -16.32 9.19
N ALA A 92 4.78 -15.24 9.76
CA ALA A 92 4.22 -13.90 9.64
C ALA A 92 4.20 -13.41 8.17
N GLY A 93 5.27 -13.65 7.42
CA GLY A 93 5.35 -13.31 6.00
C GLY A 93 4.29 -14.03 5.17
N ILE A 94 4.13 -15.34 5.38
CA ILE A 94 3.08 -16.13 4.71
C ILE A 94 1.70 -15.61 5.08
N ALA A 95 1.44 -15.38 6.37
CA ALA A 95 0.14 -14.88 6.84
C ALA A 95 -0.20 -13.52 6.21
N VAL A 96 0.73 -12.56 6.22
CA VAL A 96 0.52 -11.23 5.63
C VAL A 96 0.26 -11.33 4.12
N ALA A 97 0.98 -12.19 3.40
CA ALA A 97 0.75 -12.37 1.96
C ALA A 97 -0.65 -12.93 1.66
N LEU A 98 -1.14 -13.88 2.46
CA LEU A 98 -2.49 -14.42 2.33
C LEU A 98 -3.55 -13.38 2.68
N ILE A 99 -3.33 -12.60 3.73
CA ILE A 99 -4.22 -11.51 4.15
C ILE A 99 -4.32 -10.44 3.07
N ALA A 100 -3.18 -10.02 2.50
CA ALA A 100 -3.12 -9.04 1.42
C ALA A 100 -3.87 -9.52 0.16
N LYS A 101 -3.80 -10.82 -0.18
CA LYS A 101 -4.56 -11.40 -1.30
C LYS A 101 -6.07 -11.15 -1.15
N HIS A 102 -6.63 -11.40 0.03
CA HIS A 102 -8.05 -11.17 0.28
C HIS A 102 -8.40 -9.68 0.38
N GLY A 103 -7.50 -8.88 0.97
CA GLY A 103 -7.63 -7.42 1.00
C GLY A 103 -7.67 -6.79 -0.39
N LEU A 104 -6.91 -7.32 -1.35
CA LEU A 104 -6.96 -6.84 -2.74
C LEU A 104 -8.35 -7.05 -3.36
N THR A 105 -8.96 -8.22 -3.12
CA THR A 105 -10.33 -8.50 -3.57
C THR A 105 -11.34 -7.53 -2.96
N LEU A 106 -11.18 -7.19 -1.67
CA LEU A 106 -12.03 -6.20 -1.00
C LEU A 106 -11.91 -4.81 -1.64
N LEU A 107 -10.68 -4.37 -1.94
CA LEU A 107 -10.44 -3.08 -2.61
C LEU A 107 -11.01 -3.02 -4.02
N GLN A 108 -11.02 -4.14 -4.74
CA GLN A 108 -11.56 -4.20 -6.10
C GLN A 108 -13.08 -4.18 -6.14
N ASN A 109 -13.74 -4.78 -5.14
CA ASN A 109 -15.18 -4.98 -5.13
C ASN A 109 -15.94 -3.85 -4.40
N ASP A 110 -15.30 -3.15 -3.46
CA ASP A 110 -15.94 -2.10 -2.67
C ASP A 110 -15.16 -0.76 -2.74
N PRO A 111 -15.61 0.17 -3.61
CA PRO A 111 -15.03 1.50 -3.72
C PRO A 111 -15.21 2.35 -2.46
N GLN A 112 -16.25 2.09 -1.66
CA GLN A 112 -16.56 2.86 -0.46
C GLN A 112 -15.61 2.47 0.68
N ILE A 113 -15.35 1.17 0.86
CA ILE A 113 -14.30 0.68 1.78
C ILE A 113 -12.93 1.19 1.32
N THR A 114 -12.65 1.16 0.02
CA THR A 114 -11.38 1.70 -0.53
C THR A 114 -11.19 3.16 -0.16
N ALA A 115 -12.22 4.00 -0.36
CA ALA A 115 -12.17 5.41 0.00
C ALA A 115 -11.93 5.61 1.50
N ALA A 116 -12.64 4.87 2.36
CA ALA A 116 -12.47 4.94 3.81
C ALA A 116 -11.05 4.54 4.25
N LEU A 117 -10.48 3.48 3.67
CA LEU A 117 -9.11 3.03 3.94
C LEU A 117 -8.07 4.06 3.48
N VAL A 118 -8.26 4.67 2.31
CA VAL A 118 -7.36 5.73 1.81
C VAL A 118 -7.40 6.94 2.74
N ILE A 119 -8.59 7.37 3.18
CA ILE A 119 -8.71 8.48 4.14
C ILE A 119 -8.03 8.12 5.46
N GLY A 120 -8.30 6.93 6.01
CA GLY A 120 -7.70 6.48 7.26
C GLY A 120 -6.17 6.41 7.20
N THR A 121 -5.61 5.88 6.10
CA THR A 121 -4.15 5.82 5.90
C THR A 121 -3.53 7.20 5.74
N ILE A 122 -4.18 8.12 5.02
CA ILE A 122 -3.71 9.51 4.90
C ILE A 122 -3.73 10.21 6.26
N LEU A 123 -4.79 10.05 7.05
CA LEU A 123 -4.88 10.62 8.40
C LEU A 123 -3.80 10.06 9.33
N ALA A 124 -3.55 8.74 9.28
CA ALA A 124 -2.50 8.10 10.06
C ALA A 124 -1.12 8.66 9.72
N VAL A 125 -0.83 8.79 8.43
CA VAL A 125 0.41 9.40 7.92
C VAL A 125 0.53 10.86 8.36
N ALA A 126 -0.57 11.61 8.28
CA ALA A 126 -0.56 13.04 8.53
C ALA A 126 -0.44 13.41 10.01
N LEU A 127 -1.17 12.71 10.88
CA LEU A 127 -1.30 13.05 12.30
C LEU A 127 -0.31 12.26 13.18
N PHE A 128 0.04 11.04 12.79
CA PHE A 128 0.80 10.12 13.63
C PHE A 128 2.20 9.80 13.06
N GLN A 129 2.66 10.53 12.03
CA GLN A 129 3.93 10.27 11.34
C GLN A 129 4.04 8.81 10.84
N GLY A 130 2.89 8.20 10.51
CA GLY A 130 2.83 6.85 9.97
C GLY A 130 3.49 6.73 8.60
N VAL A 131 3.83 5.50 8.22
CA VAL A 131 4.36 5.21 6.88
C VAL A 131 3.21 4.92 5.93
N ALA A 132 3.26 5.49 4.72
CA ALA A 132 2.30 5.20 3.66
C ALA A 132 2.57 3.81 3.06
N VAL A 133 2.10 2.75 3.71
CA VAL A 133 2.27 1.35 3.25
C VAL A 133 1.22 0.94 2.21
N GLY A 134 0.36 1.89 1.81
CA GLY A 134 -0.74 1.67 0.88
C GLY A 134 -1.98 1.01 1.52
N PRO A 135 -3.13 1.02 0.83
CA PRO A 135 -4.38 0.49 1.36
C PRO A 135 -4.41 -1.04 1.43
N LEU A 136 -3.45 -1.75 0.83
CA LEU A 136 -3.47 -3.22 0.73
C LEU A 136 -3.41 -3.92 2.09
N ILE A 137 -2.52 -3.48 2.97
CA ILE A 137 -2.39 -4.06 4.32
C ILE A 137 -3.65 -3.74 5.14
N GLY A 138 -4.09 -2.48 5.11
CA GLY A 138 -5.32 -2.04 5.78
C GLY A 138 -6.55 -2.81 5.30
N ALA A 139 -6.66 -3.07 4.00
CA ALA A 139 -7.75 -3.85 3.42
C ALA A 139 -7.73 -5.30 3.86
N GLY A 140 -6.54 -5.90 3.98
CA GLY A 140 -6.42 -7.27 4.49
C GLY A 140 -6.84 -7.38 5.96
N ILE A 141 -6.43 -6.43 6.80
CA ILE A 141 -6.87 -6.37 8.20
C ILE A 141 -8.38 -6.12 8.28
N ALA A 142 -8.89 -5.15 7.52
CA ALA A 142 -10.32 -4.85 7.46
C ALA A 142 -11.14 -6.06 7.01
N TYR A 143 -10.67 -6.81 6.00
CA TYR A 143 -11.30 -8.04 5.54
C TYR A 143 -11.43 -9.08 6.67
N ILE A 144 -10.37 -9.28 7.46
CA ILE A 144 -10.42 -10.19 8.61
C ILE A 144 -11.41 -9.69 9.65
N CYS A 145 -11.35 -8.41 10.02
CA CYS A 145 -12.26 -7.83 11.00
C CYS A 145 -13.73 -7.96 10.58
N MET A 146 -14.03 -7.69 9.30
CA MET A 146 -15.38 -7.85 8.75
C MET A 146 -15.83 -9.31 8.81
N LYS A 147 -14.96 -10.26 8.42
CA LYS A 147 -15.27 -11.69 8.51
C LYS A 147 -15.51 -12.17 9.94
N ILE A 148 -14.77 -11.62 10.90
CA ILE A 148 -15.00 -11.91 12.32
C ILE A 148 -16.37 -11.38 12.75
N VAL A 149 -16.71 -10.14 12.41
CA VAL A 149 -18.02 -9.55 12.76
C VAL A 149 -19.17 -10.33 12.12
N GLU A 150 -19.05 -10.70 10.85
CA GLU A 150 -20.02 -11.54 10.14
C GLU A 150 -20.24 -12.90 10.81
N MET A 151 -19.23 -13.47 11.48
CA MET A 151 -19.34 -14.76 12.17
C MET A 151 -20.20 -14.68 13.44
N PHE A 152 -20.40 -13.48 13.99
CA PHE A 152 -21.21 -13.24 15.19
C PHE A 152 -22.59 -12.62 14.89
N GLN A 153 -22.93 -12.41 13.60
CA GLN A 153 -24.23 -11.94 13.13
C GLN A 153 -25.04 -13.10 12.53
#